data_AF-M0A8Q5-F1
#
_entry.id   AF-M0A8Q5-F1
#
_cell.length_a   1.000
_cell.length_b   1.000
_cell.length_c   1.000
_cell.angle_alpha   90.00
_cell.angle_beta   90.00
_cell.angle_gamma   90.00
#
_symmetry.space_group_name_H-M   'P 1'
#
loop_
_entity.id
_entity.type
_entity.pdbx_description
1 polymer ?
#
loop_
_entity_poly.entity_id
_entity_poly.type
_entity_poly.pdbx_seq_one_letter_code
_entity_poly.pdbx_strand_id
1 'polypeptide(L)' 'MARDREACGRCSTSIVVDAAQGDQHDGERGDRDPYGDARIEVDDAQLRRFSPDGWVTRVASELDAVMRRFTWGE' A
#
# COMPACT_ATOMS: atom_id res chain seq x y z
N MET A 1 -26.15 -5.28 -0.35
CA MET A 1 -25.15 -5.93 -1.23
C MET A 1 -24.00 -6.40 -0.35
N ALA A 2 -23.72 -7.70 -0.31
CA ALA A 2 -22.52 -8.20 0.37
C ALA A 2 -21.30 -7.62 -0.35
N ARG A 3 -20.32 -7.08 0.37
CA ARG A 3 -19.03 -6.74 -0.25
C ARG A 3 -18.28 -8.05 -0.42
N ASP A 4 -18.21 -8.57 -1.64
CA ASP A 4 -17.52 -9.82 -1.95
C ASP A 4 -16.01 -9.67 -1.70
N ARG A 5 -15.62 -10.07 -0.49
CA ARG A 5 -14.26 -10.07 0.00
C ARG A 5 -13.91 -11.48 0.42
N GLU A 6 -12.81 -11.98 -0.11
CA GLU A 6 -12.24 -13.25 0.30
C GLU A 6 -11.11 -13.00 1.28
N ALA A 7 -11.07 -13.78 2.36
CA ALA A 7 -10.02 -13.72 3.36
C ALA A 7 -9.14 -14.98 3.29
N CYS A 8 -7.83 -14.81 3.29
CA CYS A 8 -6.91 -15.93 3.43
C CYS A 8 -6.82 -16.34 4.90
N GLY A 9 -7.34 -17.52 5.24
CA GLY A 9 -7.35 -18.02 6.62
C GLY A 9 -5.97 -18.24 7.25
N ARG A 10 -4.88 -18.16 6.47
CA ARG A 10 -3.50 -18.37 6.94
C ARG A 10 -2.79 -17.09 7.35
N CYS A 11 -3.00 -15.99 6.64
CA CYS A 11 -2.33 -14.71 6.90
C CYS A 11 -3.31 -13.58 7.26
N SER A 12 -4.60 -13.89 7.40
CA SER A 12 -5.67 -12.95 7.75
C SER A 12 -5.79 -11.73 6.82
N THR A 13 -5.22 -11.82 5.62
CA THR A 13 -5.34 -10.79 4.59
C THR A 13 -6.65 -10.98 3.84
N SER A 14 -7.39 -9.89 3.62
CA SER A 14 -8.61 -9.89 2.80
C SER A 14 -8.39 -9.19 1.46
N ILE A 15 -8.89 -9.76 0.37
CA ILE A 15 -8.91 -9.19 -0.97
C ILE A 15 -10.35 -8.90 -1.43
N VAL A 16 -10.56 -7.87 -2.24
CA VAL A 16 -11.85 -7.55 -2.87
C VAL A 16 -11.91 -8.25 -4.22
N VAL A 17 -12.80 -9.24 -4.36
CA VAL A 17 -12.83 -10.11 -5.55
C VAL A 17 -13.70 -9.52 -6.65
N ASP A 18 -14.78 -8.84 -6.28
CA ASP A 18 -15.69 -8.14 -7.19
C ASP A 18 -14.99 -7.10 -8.07
N ALA A 19 -13.95 -6.45 -7.54
CA ALA A 19 -13.14 -5.48 -8.30
C ALA A 19 -12.36 -6.13 -9.46
N ALA A 20 -12.01 -7.41 -9.36
CA ALA A 20 -11.31 -8.15 -10.41
C ALA A 20 -12.26 -9.01 -11.27
N GLN A 21 -13.40 -9.41 -10.71
CA GLN A 21 -14.41 -10.27 -11.34
C GLN A 21 -15.74 -9.52 -11.50
N GLY A 22 -15.73 -8.32 -12.11
CA GLY A 22 -17.00 -7.64 -12.40
C GLY A 22 -17.88 -8.51 -13.30
N ASP A 23 -19.15 -8.67 -12.93
CA ASP A 23 -20.26 -9.42 -13.59
C ASP A 23 -19.86 -10.05 -14.94
N GLN A 24 -19.17 -11.19 -14.88
CA GLN A 24 -18.61 -11.87 -16.06
C GLN A 24 -19.57 -12.98 -16.48
N HIS A 25 -20.40 -12.68 -17.48
CA HIS A 25 -21.03 -13.69 -18.31
C HIS A 25 -20.01 -14.23 -19.34
N ASP A 26 -20.06 -15.54 -19.60
CA ASP A 26 -19.16 -16.28 -20.50
C ASP A 26 -19.12 -15.69 -21.93
N GLY A 27 -18.31 -14.66 -22.15
CA GLY A 27 -18.17 -14.01 -23.47
C GLY A 27 -17.47 -12.65 -23.48
N GLU A 28 -17.48 -11.90 -22.38
CA GLU A 28 -17.06 -10.48 -22.38
C GLU A 28 -15.80 -10.24 -21.52
N ARG A 29 -14.73 -11.02 -21.75
CA ARG A 29 -13.46 -10.93 -20.99
C ARG A 29 -12.59 -9.70 -21.36
N GLY A 30 -13.13 -8.70 -22.05
CA GLY A 30 -12.33 -7.66 -22.72
C GLY A 30 -12.58 -6.21 -22.35
N ASP A 31 -13.75 -5.85 -21.79
CA ASP A 31 -14.19 -4.43 -21.76
C ASP A 31 -14.04 -3.73 -20.40
N ARG A 32 -13.95 -4.47 -19.29
CA ARG A 32 -13.67 -3.90 -17.97
C ARG A 32 -12.18 -4.03 -17.65
N ASP A 33 -11.41 -3.01 -17.99
CA ASP A 33 -10.11 -2.77 -17.37
C ASP A 33 -10.33 -2.05 -16.02
N PRO A 34 -10.21 -2.74 -14.86
CA PRO A 34 -10.38 -2.11 -13.55
C PRO A 34 -9.30 -1.06 -13.25
N TYR A 35 -8.21 -1.05 -14.02
CA TYR A 35 -7.16 -0.03 -13.95
C TYR A 35 -7.37 1.10 -14.98
N GLY A 36 -8.20 0.89 -16.00
CA GLY A 36 -8.52 1.85 -17.06
C GLY A 36 -7.30 2.54 -17.69
N ASP A 37 -7.51 3.66 -18.38
CA ASP A 37 -6.43 4.52 -18.88
C ASP A 37 -5.75 5.35 -17.77
N ALA A 38 -6.31 5.35 -16.56
CA ALA A 38 -5.83 6.13 -15.43
C ALA A 38 -4.66 5.40 -14.75
N ARG A 39 -3.43 5.86 -15.01
CA ARG A 39 -2.23 5.28 -14.40
C ARG A 39 -2.28 5.37 -12.87
N ILE A 40 -2.15 4.21 -12.22
CA ILE A 40 -1.90 4.07 -10.77
C ILE A 40 -0.43 4.31 -10.39
N GLU A 41 0.39 4.79 -11.33
CA GLU A 41 1.82 5.00 -11.17
C GLU A 41 2.06 6.25 -10.31
N VAL A 42 2.30 6.04 -9.02
CA VAL A 42 2.64 7.12 -8.10
C VAL A 42 4.08 7.52 -8.33
N ASP A 43 4.32 8.82 -8.49
CA ASP A 43 5.68 9.38 -8.55
C ASP A 43 6.51 8.92 -7.33
N ASP A 44 7.75 8.47 -7.58
CA ASP A 44 8.63 7.92 -6.53
C ASP A 44 8.88 8.93 -5.39
N ALA A 45 8.97 10.23 -5.71
CA ALA A 45 9.14 11.25 -4.68
C ALA A 45 7.88 11.45 -3.83
N GLN A 46 6.68 11.39 -4.43
CA GLN A 46 5.42 11.33 -3.68
C GLN A 46 5.36 10.07 -2.82
N LEU A 47 5.72 8.91 -3.37
CA LEU A 47 5.69 7.63 -2.66
C LEU A 47 6.64 7.67 -1.45
N ARG A 48 7.89 8.13 -1.62
CA ARG A 48 8.86 8.29 -0.52
C ARG A 48 8.46 9.32 0.52
N ARG A 49 7.75 10.38 0.11
CA ARG A 49 7.25 11.41 1.03
C ARG A 49 6.18 10.87 1.98
N PHE A 50 5.28 10.04 1.46
CA PHE A 50 4.16 9.50 2.24
C PHE A 50 4.44 8.10 2.81
N SER A 51 5.46 7.40 2.29
CA SER A 51 5.89 6.10 2.81
C SER A 51 6.67 6.27 4.11
N PRO A 52 6.28 5.58 5.19
CA PRO A 52 7.07 5.50 6.42
C PRO A 52 8.52 5.06 6.16
N ASP A 53 8.72 4.11 5.24
CA ASP A 53 10.06 3.58 4.91
C ASP A 53 11.00 4.68 4.36
N GLY A 54 10.43 5.71 3.71
CA GLY A 54 11.19 6.78 3.09
C GLY A 54 11.88 7.74 4.06
N TRP A 55 11.46 7.81 5.33
CA TRP A 55 12.02 8.77 6.29
C TRP A 55 12.10 8.28 7.74
N VAL A 56 11.40 7.21 8.13
CA VAL A 56 11.38 6.73 9.53
C VAL A 56 12.78 6.40 10.03
N THR A 57 13.60 5.72 9.22
CA THR A 57 14.98 5.39 9.59
C THR A 57 15.81 6.65 9.87
N ARG A 58 15.68 7.68 9.02
CA ARG A 58 16.37 8.95 9.20
C ARG A 58 15.92 9.65 10.48
N VAL A 59 14.61 9.74 10.73
CA VAL A 59 14.08 10.36 11.95
C VAL A 59 14.52 9.61 13.20
N ALA A 60 14.52 8.28 13.17
CA ALA A 60 15.01 7.46 14.27
C ALA A 60 16.49 7.72 14.56
N SER A 61 17.34 7.82 13.52
CA SER A 61 18.76 8.12 13.67
C SER A 61 19.02 9.50 14.27
N GLU A 62 18.28 10.53 13.85
CA GLU A 62 18.41 11.88 14.41
C GLU A 62 17.99 11.90 15.89
N LEU A 63 16.90 11.20 16.24
CA LEU A 63 16.46 11.04 17.63
C LEU A 63 17.49 10.31 18.49
N ASP A 64 18.08 9.24 17.98
CA ASP A 64 19.14 8.49 18.67
C ASP A 64 20.37 9.36 18.93
N ALA A 65 20.82 10.12 17.92
CA ALA A 65 21.95 11.03 18.05
C ALA A 65 21.70 12.11 19.13
N VAL A 66 20.51 12.71 19.13
CA VAL A 66 20.10 13.70 20.15
C VAL A 66 20.06 13.04 21.54
N MET A 67 19.48 11.85 21.66
CA MET A 67 19.37 11.16 22.94
C MET A 67 20.75 10.75 23.48
N ARG A 68 21.67 10.27 22.62
CA ARG A 68 23.05 9.95 23.00
C ARG A 68 23.79 11.17 23.52
N ARG A 69 23.69 12.31 22.82
CA ARG A 69 24.28 13.58 23.28
C ARG A 69 23.74 14.03 24.63
N PHE A 70 22.43 13.90 24.87
CA PHE A 70 21.82 14.23 26.15
C PHE A 70 22.22 13.26 27.28
N THR A 71 22.35 11.97 26.98
CA THR A 71 22.61 10.92 27.99
C THR A 71 24.09 10.81 28.33
N TRP A 72 24.95 10.87 27.31
CA TRP A 72 26.38 10.57 27.41
C TRP A 72 27.30 11.78 27.20
N GLY A 73 26.76 12.93 26.79
CA GLY A 73 27.52 14.17 26.64
C GLY A 73 28.41 14.24 25.39
N GLU A 74 28.17 13.39 24.40
CA GLU A 74 28.87 13.37 23.10
C GLU A 74 28.56 14.60 22.22
#